data_AF-A0A6B3HXD1-F1
#
_entry.id   AF-A0A6B3HXD1-F1
#
_cell.length_a   1.000
_cell.length_b   1.000
_cell.length_c   1.000
_cell.angle_alpha   90.00
_cell.angle_beta   90.00
_cell.angle_gamma   90.00
#
_symmetry.space_group_name_H-M   'P 1'
#
loop_
_entity.id
_entity.type
_entity.pdbx_description
1 polymer ?
#
loop_
_entity_poly.entity_id
_entity_poly.type
_entity_poly.pdbx_seq_one_letter_code
_entity_poly.pdbx_strand_id
1 'polypeptide(L)' 'VHAELGGLLDDRGIQLARSLVGEYCTALDMRGFSITLLAADQEILRLYDAPVRTAALHW' A
#
# COMPACT_ATOMS: atom_id res chain seq x y z
N VAL A 1 -7.46 7.66 -8.30
CA VAL A 1 -6.33 6.71 -8.20
C VAL A 1 -6.63 5.50 -7.33
N HIS A 2 -6.71 5.58 -5.99
CA HIS A 2 -6.91 4.38 -5.15
C HIS A 2 -8.18 3.57 -5.50
N ALA A 3 -9.34 4.23 -5.59
CA ALA A 3 -10.60 3.55 -5.96
C ALA A 3 -10.56 2.92 -7.36
N GLU A 4 -9.94 3.60 -8.31
CA GLU A 4 -9.77 3.11 -9.69
C GLU A 4 -8.83 1.90 -9.75
N LEU A 5 -7.72 1.93 -9.01
CA LEU A 5 -6.83 0.79 -8.84
C LEU A 5 -7.58 -0.40 -8.21
N GLY A 6 -8.39 -0.15 -7.17
CA GLY A 6 -9.22 -1.17 -6.54
C GLY A 6 -10.12 -1.88 -7.54
N GLY A 7 -10.89 -1.12 -8.32
CA GLY A 7 -11.75 -1.69 -9.37
C GLY A 7 -10.97 -2.49 -10.42
N LEU A 8 -9.81 -1.98 -10.86
CA LEU A 8 -8.94 -2.68 -11.81
C LEU A 8 -8.36 -4.00 -11.26
N LEU A 9 -8.10 -4.08 -9.97
CA LEU A 9 -7.63 -5.30 -9.31
C LEU A 9 -8.78 -6.30 -9.13
N ASP A 10 -9.95 -5.83 -8.73
CA ASP A 10 -11.17 -6.65 -8.59
C ASP A 10 -11.57 -7.28 -9.93
N ASP A 11 -11.58 -6.50 -11.02
CA ASP A 11 -11.83 -7.00 -12.38
C ASP A 11 -10.85 -8.09 -12.83
N ARG A 12 -9.64 -8.09 -12.24
CA ARG A 12 -8.59 -9.09 -12.49
C ARG A 12 -8.61 -10.24 -11.48
N GLY A 13 -9.55 -10.25 -10.53
CA GLY A 13 -9.62 -11.26 -9.46
C GLY A 13 -8.47 -11.18 -8.45
N ILE A 14 -7.82 -10.02 -8.33
CA ILE A 14 -6.71 -9.79 -7.40
C ILE A 14 -7.27 -9.10 -6.15
N GLN A 15 -7.22 -9.78 -5.01
CA GLN A 15 -7.68 -9.20 -3.75
C GLN A 15 -6.65 -8.21 -3.18
N LEU A 16 -7.08 -6.97 -2.94
CA LEU A 16 -6.30 -6.00 -2.18
C LEU A 16 -6.40 -6.29 -0.67
N ALA A 17 -5.33 -6.85 -0.08
CA ALA A 17 -5.34 -7.23 1.33
C ALA A 17 -5.07 -6.04 2.28
N ARG A 18 -4.13 -5.15 1.93
CA ARG A 18 -3.72 -3.97 2.73
C ARG A 18 -3.43 -2.80 1.79
N SER A 19 -3.59 -1.59 2.29
CA SER A 19 -3.33 -0.36 1.53
C SER A 19 -2.68 0.71 2.42
N LEU A 20 -1.64 1.37 1.92
CA LEU A 20 -1.08 2.60 2.47
C LEU A 20 -1.24 3.73 1.46
N VAL A 21 -1.88 4.83 1.86
CA VAL A 21 -2.10 6.01 1.01
C VAL A 21 -1.59 7.23 1.75
N GLY A 22 -0.54 7.87 1.21
CA GLY A 22 0.12 9.00 1.84
C GLY A 22 1.49 9.30 1.23
N GLU A 23 2.24 10.16 1.91
CA GLU A 23 3.57 10.63 1.48
C GLU A 23 4.70 9.79 2.10
N TYR A 24 4.86 8.55 1.64
CA TYR A 24 5.84 7.61 2.21
C TYR A 24 7.22 7.65 1.53
N CYS A 25 7.28 8.02 0.26
CA CYS A 25 8.52 8.15 -0.51
C CYS A 25 8.37 9.33 -1.48
N THR A 26 8.84 10.50 -1.07
CA THR A 26 8.67 11.77 -1.79
C THR A 26 9.92 12.16 -2.57
N ALA A 27 9.75 13.02 -3.58
CA ALA A 27 10.84 13.59 -4.37
C ALA A 27 10.73 15.12 -4.38
N LEU A 28 11.13 15.74 -3.26
CA LEU A 28 11.02 17.18 -3.02
C LEU A 28 9.60 17.70 -3.31
N ASP A 29 9.46 18.63 -4.25
CA ASP A 29 8.23 19.34 -4.59
C ASP A 29 7.51 18.75 -5.82
N MET A 30 7.97 17.61 -6.34
CA MET A 30 7.39 16.92 -7.49
C MET A 30 5.87 16.81 -7.40
N ARG A 31 5.18 17.15 -8.49
CA ARG A 31 3.73 16.97 -8.63
C ARG A 31 3.45 15.62 -9.29
N GLY A 32 3.46 14.55 -8.50
CA GLY A 32 3.23 13.20 -8.98
C GLY A 32 2.96 12.21 -7.85
N PHE A 33 2.74 10.96 -8.21
CA PHE A 33 2.59 9.85 -7.27
C PHE A 33 3.17 8.58 -7.89
N SER A 34 3.45 7.60 -7.05
CA SER A 34 3.78 6.23 -7.47
C SER A 34 2.72 5.27 -6.95
N ILE A 35 2.62 4.11 -7.58
CA ILE A 35 1.82 2.97 -7.11
C ILE A 35 2.79 1.81 -6.90
N THR A 36 2.71 1.15 -5.75
CA THR A 36 3.47 -0.06 -5.44
C THR A 36 2.51 -1.19 -5.17
N LEU A 37 2.69 -2.31 -5.86
CA LEU A 37 1.97 -3.57 -5.60
C LEU A 37 2.99 -4.60 -5.09
N LEU A 38 2.65 -5.26 -3.98
CA LEU A 38 3.43 -6.36 -3.40
C LEU A 38 2.55 -7.60 -3.39
N ALA A 39 2.98 -8.67 -4.06
CA ALA A 39 2.37 -9.98 -3.88
C ALA A 39 2.68 -10.44 -2.45
N ALA A 40 1.64 -10.68 -1.66
CA ALA A 40 1.76 -11.04 -0.25
C ALA A 40 1.09 -12.39 0.00
N ASP A 41 1.83 -13.27 0.68
CA ASP A 41 1.27 -14.47 1.28
C ASP A 41 0.92 -14.22 2.76
N GLN A 42 0.49 -15.27 3.45
CA GLN A 42 0.08 -15.19 4.85
C GLN A 42 1.25 -14.79 5.78
N GLU A 43 2.48 -15.15 5.47
CA GLU A 43 3.63 -14.78 6.28
C GLU A 43 3.92 -13.28 6.15
N ILE A 44 3.91 -12.76 4.92
CA ILE A 44 4.08 -11.33 4.65
C ILE A 44 2.98 -10.52 5.33
N LEU A 45 1.72 -10.95 5.24
CA LEU A 45 0.60 -10.26 5.91
C LEU A 45 0.76 -10.26 7.43
N ARG A 46 1.21 -11.38 8.02
CA ARG A 46 1.50 -11.46 9.46
C ARG A 46 2.61 -10.49 9.89
N LEU A 47 3.65 -10.33 9.08
CA LEU A 47 4.73 -9.38 9.36
C LEU A 47 4.29 -7.93 9.18
N TYR A 48 3.46 -7.66 8.17
CA TYR A 48 2.89 -6.33 7.95
C TYR A 48 1.99 -5.89 9.12
N ASP A 49 1.15 -6.79 9.63
CA ASP A 49 0.22 -6.50 10.73
C ASP A 49 0.88 -6.46 12.11
N ALA A 50 2.17 -6.81 12.22
CA ALA A 50 2.90 -6.72 13.47
C ALA A 50 3.01 -5.25 13.95
N PRO A 51 3.00 -4.99 15.27
CA PRO A 51 3.06 -3.62 15.79
C PRO A 51 4.31 -2.88 15.31
N VAL A 52 4.12 -1.62 14.92
CA VAL A 52 5.20 -0.72 14.50
C VAL A 52 4.99 0.64 15.12
N ARG A 53 6.07 1.27 15.60
CA ARG A 53 6.02 2.58 16.25
C ARG A 53 7.17 3.44 15.76
N THR A 54 6.96 4.11 14.64
CA THR A 54 7.92 5.02 14.00
C THR A 54 7.24 6.35 13.69
N ALA A 55 8.01 7.35 13.28
CA ALA A 55 7.45 8.67 12.99
C ALA A 55 6.40 8.67 11.87
N ALA A 56 6.51 7.76 10.89
CA ALA A 56 5.64 7.70 9.72
C ALA A 56 4.60 6.56 9.77
N LEU A 57 4.82 5.53 10.58
CA LEU A 57 3.98 4.34 10.69
C LEU A 57 3.76 4.01 12.16
N HIS A 58 2.49 3.99 12.58
CA HIS A 58 2.11 3.63 13.93
C HIS A 58 0.80 2.83 13.94
N TRP A 59 0.90 1.53 14.21
CA TRP A 59 -0.21 0.63 14.53
C TRP A 59 0.23 -0.43 15.55
#